data_AF-A0AAW9L762-F1
#
_entry.id   AF-A0AAW9L762-F1
#
_cell.length_a   1.000
_cell.length_b   1.000
_cell.length_c   1.000
_cell.angle_alpha   90.00
_cell.angle_beta   90.00
_cell.angle_gamma   90.00
#
_symmetry.space_group_name_H-M   'P 1'
#
loop_
_entity.id
_entity.type
_entity.pdbx_description
1 polymer ?
#
loop_
_entity_poly.entity_id
_entity_poly.type
_entity_poly.pdbx_seq_one_letter_code
_entity_poly.pdbx_strand_id
1 'polypeptide(L)'
;MTRDELAEASDRLEAAADVSTDDESRDRLSDIAGQLDRLAEAERGPDHGRMARWQTALNELKESAGEDAVEDIDEAKSLISSYREGVAGV
;
A
#
# COMPACT_ATOMS: atom_id res chain seq x y z
N MET A 1 8.48 9.09 -15.29
CA MET A 1 8.52 9.75 -13.98
C MET A 1 7.97 8.74 -12.99
N THR A 2 8.68 8.53 -11.89
CA THR A 2 8.17 7.69 -10.80
C THR A 2 6.98 8.37 -10.16
N ARG A 3 5.97 7.60 -9.75
CA ARG A 3 4.85 8.10 -8.94
C ARG A 3 5.26 8.00 -7.48
N ASP A 4 5.81 9.10 -6.96
CA ASP A 4 6.49 9.12 -5.66
C ASP A 4 5.59 8.61 -4.53
N GLU A 5 4.29 8.93 -4.53
CA GLU A 5 3.35 8.45 -3.51
C GLU A 5 3.18 6.92 -3.53
N LEU A 6 3.23 6.29 -4.71
CA LEU A 6 3.13 4.83 -4.81
C LEU A 6 4.43 4.14 -4.38
N ALA A 7 5.58 4.75 -4.69
CA ALA A 7 6.87 4.25 -4.23
C ALA A 7 6.97 4.34 -2.70
N GLU A 8 6.63 5.49 -2.11
CA GLU A 8 6.65 5.64 -0.65
C GLU A 8 5.63 4.71 0.02
N ALA A 9 4.44 4.54 -0.55
CA ALA A 9 3.47 3.58 -0.01
C ALA A 9 4.00 2.13 -0.05
N SER A 10 4.77 1.77 -1.09
CA SER A 10 5.46 0.48 -1.14
C SER A 10 6.45 0.33 0.01
N ASP A 11 7.31 1.33 0.22
CA ASP A 11 8.33 1.29 1.27
C ASP A 11 7.70 1.16 2.67
N ARG A 12 6.60 1.87 2.94
CA ARG A 12 5.85 1.73 4.19
C ARG A 12 5.27 0.34 4.38
N LEU A 13 4.72 -0.26 3.33
CA LEU A 13 4.16 -1.61 3.44
C LEU A 13 5.23 -2.68 3.63
N GLU A 14 6.42 -2.51 3.07
CA GLU A 14 7.55 -3.41 3.33
C GLU A 14 8.05 -3.27 4.79
N ALA A 15 8.14 -2.05 5.31
CA ALA A 15 8.45 -1.82 6.73
C ALA A 15 7.41 -2.45 7.66
N ALA A 16 6.12 -2.32 7.32
CA ALA A 16 5.02 -2.97 8.05
C ALA A 16 5.13 -4.51 8.01
N ALA A 17 5.55 -5.08 6.87
CA ALA A 17 5.75 -6.52 6.72
C ALA A 17 6.90 -7.03 7.63
N ASP A 18 8.00 -6.29 7.68
CA ASP A 18 9.18 -6.61 8.50
C ASP A 18 8.85 -6.69 10.00
N VAL A 19 7.97 -5.81 10.49
CA VAL A 19 7.55 -5.79 11.90
C VAL A 19 6.27 -6.59 12.16
N SER A 20 5.62 -7.12 11.12
CA SER A 20 4.40 -7.92 11.26
C SER A 20 4.65 -9.19 12.06
N THR A 21 3.76 -9.45 13.02
CA THR A 21 3.80 -10.63 13.89
C THR A 21 3.06 -11.84 13.32
N ASP A 22 2.24 -11.62 12.29
CA ASP A 22 1.48 -12.65 11.58
C ASP A 22 2.07 -12.88 10.18
N ASP A 23 2.40 -14.13 9.86
CA ASP A 23 3.07 -14.50 8.61
C ASP A 23 2.16 -14.29 7.39
N GLU A 24 0.85 -14.58 7.50
CA GLU A 24 -0.10 -14.34 6.40
C GLU A 24 -0.23 -12.83 6.11
N SER A 25 -0.26 -12.02 7.17
CA SER A 25 -0.27 -10.57 7.06
C SER A 25 1.03 -10.04 6.45
N ARG A 26 2.19 -10.58 6.86
CA ARG A 26 3.50 -10.24 6.28
C ARG A 26 3.51 -10.48 4.77
N ASP A 27 3.16 -11.69 4.34
CA ASP A 27 3.15 -12.07 2.92
C ASP A 27 2.22 -11.15 2.11
N ARG A 28 1.02 -10.87 2.64
CA ARG A 28 0.03 -10.03 1.95
C ARG A 28 0.45 -8.56 1.90
N LEU A 29 1.15 -8.05 2.92
CA LEU A 29 1.74 -6.70 2.92
C LEU A 29 2.81 -6.57 1.85
N SER A 30 3.79 -7.49 1.80
CA SER A 30 4.84 -7.51 0.76
C SER A 30 4.27 -7.69 -0.65
N ASP A 31 3.21 -8.49 -0.82
CA ASP A 31 2.53 -8.63 -2.11
C ASP A 31 1.91 -7.32 -2.61
N ILE A 32 1.35 -6.51 -1.71
CA ILE A 32 0.80 -5.20 -2.06
C ILE A 32 1.93 -4.21 -2.31
N ALA A 33 2.97 -4.20 -1.46
CA ALA A 33 4.17 -3.36 -1.63
C ALA A 33 4.76 -3.55 -3.04
N GLY A 34 5.08 -4.80 -3.41
CA GLY A 34 5.62 -5.12 -4.73
C GLY A 34 4.67 -4.81 -5.89
N GLN A 35 3.35 -4.70 -5.68
CA GLN A 35 2.44 -4.19 -6.70
C GLN A 35 2.51 -2.68 -6.86
N LEU A 36 2.63 -1.94 -5.76
CA LEU A 36 2.74 -0.49 -5.75
C LEU A 36 4.07 -0.05 -6.37
N ASP A 37 5.18 -0.67 -6.00
CA ASP A 37 6.51 -0.44 -6.56
C ASP A 37 6.51 -0.55 -8.10
N ARG A 38 6.02 -1.69 -8.62
CA ARG A 38 5.88 -1.90 -10.08
C ARG A 38 5.05 -0.83 -10.77
N LEU A 39 4.02 -0.31 -10.10
CA LEU A 39 3.15 0.72 -10.66
C LEU A 39 3.70 2.13 -10.47
N ALA A 40 4.58 2.35 -9.51
CA ALA A 40 5.31 3.59 -9.36
C ALA A 40 6.15 3.86 -10.62
N GLU A 41 6.74 2.83 -11.20
CA GLU A 41 7.59 2.92 -12.40
C GLU A 41 6.85 2.75 -13.74
N ALA A 42 5.64 2.20 -13.72
CA ALA A 42 4.91 1.86 -14.94
C ALA A 42 4.56 3.09 -15.81
N GLU A 43 4.27 2.87 -17.10
CA GLU A 43 3.77 3.97 -17.95
C GLU A 43 2.36 4.43 -17.53
N ARG A 44 1.56 3.54 -16.93
CA ARG A 44 0.20 3.80 -16.46
C ARG A 44 0.05 3.47 -14.98
N GLY A 45 -0.64 4.34 -14.25
CA GLY A 45 -0.95 4.13 -12.83
C GLY A 45 -2.13 3.18 -12.60
N PRO A 46 -2.40 2.79 -11.35
CA PRO A 46 -3.56 1.99 -10.99
C PRO A 46 -4.87 2.75 -11.23
N ASP A 47 -5.94 2.01 -11.53
CA ASP A 47 -7.30 2.54 -11.55
C ASP A 47 -7.88 2.71 -10.12
N HIS A 48 -8.97 3.49 -10.02
CA HIS A 48 -9.61 3.79 -8.74
C HIS A 48 -10.18 2.54 -8.04
N GLY A 49 -10.64 1.55 -8.79
CA GLY A 49 -11.19 0.31 -8.24
C GLY A 49 -10.11 -0.58 -7.63
N ARG A 50 -8.93 -0.66 -8.26
CA ARG A 50 -7.77 -1.37 -7.72
C ARG A 50 -7.26 -0.70 -6.46
N MET A 51 -7.16 0.63 -6.45
CA MET A 51 -6.76 1.39 -5.24
C MET A 51 -7.73 1.17 -4.08
N ALA A 52 -9.05 1.18 -4.34
CA ALA A 52 -10.05 0.91 -3.31
C ALA A 52 -9.89 -0.50 -2.72
N ARG A 53 -9.61 -1.51 -3.55
CA ARG A 53 -9.37 -2.88 -3.08
C ARG A 53 -8.15 -3.00 -2.19
N TRP A 54 -7.05 -2.32 -2.50
CA TRP A 54 -5.89 -2.30 -1.60
C TRP A 54 -6.23 -1.61 -0.27
N GLN A 55 -6.91 -0.47 -0.30
CA GLN A 55 -7.29 0.21 0.94
C GLN A 55 -8.19 -0.65 1.85
N THR A 56 -9.11 -1.43 1.27
CA THR A 56 -9.90 -2.42 2.02
C THR A 56 -9.01 -3.51 2.60
N ALA A 57 -8.12 -4.11 1.79
CA ALA A 57 -7.21 -5.15 2.26
C ALA A 57 -6.27 -4.64 3.38
N LEU A 58 -5.76 -3.41 3.25
CA LEU A 58 -4.91 -2.80 4.27
C LEU A 58 -5.67 -2.54 5.57
N ASN A 59 -6.96 -2.17 5.52
CA ASN A 59 -7.79 -2.08 6.73
C ASN A 59 -7.93 -3.42 7.44
N GLU A 60 -8.15 -4.51 6.71
CA GLU A 60 -8.22 -5.87 7.27
C GLU A 60 -6.88 -6.24 7.91
N LEU A 61 -5.77 -5.97 7.23
CA LEU A 61 -4.42 -6.33 7.68
C LEU A 61 -4.00 -5.62 8.96
N LYS A 62 -4.49 -4.39 9.21
CA LYS A 62 -4.23 -3.69 10.48
C LYS A 62 -4.71 -4.46 11.70
N GLU A 63 -5.77 -5.26 11.56
CA GLU A 63 -6.33 -6.02 12.67
C GLU A 63 -5.48 -7.24 13.04
N SER A 64 -4.63 -7.73 12.13
CA SER A 64 -3.86 -8.97 12.29
C SER A 64 -2.33 -8.79 12.27
N ALA A 65 -1.80 -7.73 11.64
CA ALA A 65 -0.35 -7.54 11.49
C ALA A 65 0.39 -7.25 12.81
N GLY A 66 -0.33 -6.74 13.82
CA GLY A 66 0.24 -6.34 15.11
C GLY A 66 0.40 -4.82 15.24
N GLU A 67 0.47 -4.33 16.48
CA GLU A 67 0.42 -2.90 16.79
C GLU A 67 1.55 -2.09 16.15
N ASP A 68 2.76 -2.66 16.07
CA ASP A 68 3.93 -1.99 15.48
C ASP A 68 3.80 -1.74 13.97
N ALA A 69 2.98 -2.54 13.26
CA ALA A 69 2.75 -2.38 11.81
C ALA A 69 1.65 -1.35 11.49
N VAL A 70 0.82 -0.97 12.48
CA VAL A 70 -0.40 -0.16 12.26
C VAL A 70 -0.10 1.22 11.68
N GLU A 71 0.96 1.87 12.18
CA GLU A 71 1.35 3.23 11.74
C GLU A 71 1.74 3.24 10.26
N ASP A 72 2.60 2.31 9.85
CA ASP A 72 3.07 2.20 8.47
C ASP A 72 1.93 1.84 7.50
N ILE A 73 1.00 0.97 7.92
CA ILE A 73 -0.17 0.64 7.10
C ILE A 73 -1.09 1.85 6.94
N ASP A 74 -1.30 2.66 7.98
CA ASP A 74 -2.12 3.87 7.88
C ASP A 74 -1.47 4.94 7.00
N GLU A 75 -0.16 5.11 7.08
CA GLU A 75 0.54 6.03 6.19
C GLU A 75 0.44 5.56 4.73
N ALA A 76 0.69 4.28 4.45
CA ALA A 76 0.58 3.73 3.11
C ALA A 76 -0.81 4.02 2.50
N LYS A 77 -1.88 3.89 3.31
CA LYS A 77 -3.24 4.24 2.89
C LYS A 77 -3.43 5.73 2.61
N SER A 78 -2.81 6.60 3.41
CA SER A 78 -2.82 8.06 3.21
C SER A 78 -2.17 8.41 1.87
N LEU A 79 -1.00 7.84 1.59
CA LEU A 79 -0.27 8.02 0.33
C LEU A 79 -1.07 7.54 -0.88
N ILE A 80 -1.69 6.36 -0.81
CA ILE A 80 -2.59 5.85 -1.86
C ILE A 80 -3.78 6.79 -2.08
N SER A 81 -4.31 7.39 -1.02
CA SER A 81 -5.41 8.35 -1.11
C SER A 81 -4.97 9.66 -1.78
N SER A 82 -3.79 10.18 -1.40
CA SER A 82 -3.20 11.37 -2.00
C SER A 82 -2.93 11.18 -3.50
N TYR A 83 -2.35 10.04 -3.88
CA TYR A 83 -2.18 9.67 -5.28
C TYR A 83 -3.52 9.64 -6.03
N ARG A 84 -4.53 9.01 -5.44
CA ARG A 84 -5.87 8.90 -6.04
C ARG A 84 -6.54 10.26 -6.26
N GLU A 85 -6.32 11.23 -5.37
CA GLU A 85 -6.84 12.60 -5.52
C GLU A 85 -6.15 13.36 -6.66
N GLY A 86 -4.85 13.09 -6.90
CA GLY A 86 -4.08 13.67 -7.99
C GLY A 86 -4.40 13.10 -9.37
N VAL A 87 -5.07 11.93 -9.45
CA VAL A 87 -5.42 11.27 -10.72
C VAL A 87 -6.89 11.50 -11.06
N ALA A 88 -7.16 11.92 -12.30
CA ALA A 88 -8.52 12.01 -12.81
C ALA A 88 -9.16 10.60 -12.83
N GLY A 89 -10.23 10.40 -12.06
CA GLY A 89 -10.87 9.11 -11.91
C GLY A 89 -11.52 8.58 -13.19
N VAL A 90 -11.33 7.29 -13.45
CA VAL A 90 -11.92 6.53 -14.57
C VAL A 90 -12.64 5.30 -14.03
#